data_AF-A0A318AVL3-F1
#
_entry.id   AF-A0A318AVL3-F1
#
_cell.length_a   1.000
_cell.length_b   1.000
_cell.length_c   1.000
_cell.angle_alpha   90.00
_cell.angle_beta   90.00
_cell.angle_gamma   90.00
#
_symmetry.space_group_name_H-M   'P 1'
#
loop_
_entity.id
_entity.type
_entity.pdbx_description
1 polymer ?
#
loop_
_entity_poly.entity_id
_entity_poly.type
_entity_poly.pdbx_seq_one_letter_code
_entity_poly.pdbx_strand_id
1 'polypeptide(L)'
;MAAIGFSTGLYRLTETAPGLPLRLLIVWIIPALGEELPFRGLLLPGRDETRRPWLWVAVSTGLYVAWHPFEALTFLPHATTFLRWDFLLCTAILGLACAAMRLRTGSLWPAVLLHGGFVVIWQTWLGGVSALG
;
A
#
# COMPACT_ATOMS: atom_id res chain seq x y z
N MET A 1 1.58 2.30 -12.48
CA MET A 1 1.49 3.32 -11.41
C MET A 1 2.20 4.63 -11.77
N ALA A 2 3.45 4.64 -12.27
CA ALA A 2 4.17 5.87 -12.60
C ALA A 2 3.40 6.83 -13.54
N ALA A 3 2.84 6.31 -14.64
CA ALA A 3 2.05 7.13 -15.58
C ALA A 3 0.86 7.82 -14.90
N ILE A 4 0.09 7.09 -14.07
CA ILE A 4 -1.02 7.65 -13.30
C ILE A 4 -0.48 8.71 -12.34
N GLY A 5 0.54 8.36 -11.55
CA GLY A 5 1.05 9.24 -10.50
C GLY A 5 1.59 10.57 -11.02
N PHE A 6 2.38 10.56 -12.09
CA PHE A 6 2.92 11.80 -12.67
C PHE A 6 1.87 12.60 -13.46
N SER A 7 0.95 11.95 -14.20
CA SER A 7 -0.05 12.67 -14.99
C SER A 7 -1.13 13.35 -14.16
N THR A 8 -1.37 12.88 -12.93
CA THR A 8 -2.41 13.40 -12.02
C THR A 8 -1.86 14.30 -10.91
N GLY A 9 -0.52 14.45 -10.85
CA GLY A 9 0.17 15.21 -9.81
C GLY A 9 0.25 14.50 -8.45
N LEU A 10 -0.15 13.22 -8.36
CA LEU A 10 0.03 12.38 -7.17
C LEU A 10 1.52 12.15 -6.86
N TYR A 11 2.35 12.01 -7.89
CA TYR A 11 3.81 11.95 -7.76
C TYR A 11 4.44 13.27 -8.18
N ARG A 12 5.27 13.81 -7.29
CA ARG A 12 6.08 15.00 -7.52
C ARG A 12 7.49 14.73 -7.05
N LEU A 13 8.49 14.99 -7.89
CA LEU A 13 9.89 14.89 -7.44
C LEU A 13 10.14 15.95 -6.38
N THR A 14 10.54 15.51 -5.18
CA THR A 14 10.82 16.39 -4.04
C THR A 14 12.20 16.08 -3.47
N GLU A 15 12.79 17.07 -2.80
CA GLU A 15 13.94 16.82 -1.93
C GLU A 15 13.56 15.89 -0.77
N THR A 16 14.54 15.18 -0.21
CA THR A 16 14.28 14.23 0.85
C THR A 16 13.88 14.94 2.13
N ALA A 17 12.75 14.54 2.70
CA ALA A 17 12.26 15.10 3.96
C ALA A 17 13.24 14.84 5.13
N PRO A 18 13.34 15.76 6.11
CA PRO A 18 14.14 15.57 7.31
C PRO A 18 13.63 14.38 8.16
N GLY A 19 14.51 13.77 8.95
CA GLY A 19 14.15 12.60 9.78
C GLY A 19 13.98 11.29 8.99
N LEU A 20 14.57 11.20 7.80
CA LEU A 20 14.42 10.07 6.88
C LEU A 20 14.68 8.70 7.51
N PRO A 21 15.75 8.44 8.30
CA PRO A 21 16.03 7.08 8.79
C PRO A 21 14.91 6.50 9.67
N LEU A 22 14.37 7.30 10.60
CA LEU A 22 13.27 6.88 11.47
C LEU A 22 11.98 6.65 10.65
N ARG A 23 11.70 7.53 9.70
CA ARG A 23 10.54 7.40 8.80
C ARG A 23 10.63 6.12 7.97
N LEU A 24 11.79 5.84 7.40
CA LEU A 24 12.05 4.61 6.66
C LEU A 24 11.79 3.37 7.53
N LEU A 25 12.26 3.37 8.78
CA LEU A 25 11.98 2.28 9.72
C LEU A 25 10.48 2.13 10.02
N ILE A 26 9.78 3.24 10.27
CA ILE A 26 8.34 3.25 10.57
C ILE A 26 7.54 2.71 9.38
N VAL A 27 7.90 3.06 8.15
CA VAL A 27 7.22 2.57 6.94
C VAL A 27 7.25 1.04 6.86
N TRP A 28 8.35 0.42 7.25
CA TRP A 28 8.44 -1.04 7.24
C TRP A 28 7.56 -1.71 8.30
N ILE A 29 7.33 -1.05 9.43
CA ILE A 29 6.58 -1.63 10.56
C ILE A 29 5.08 -1.34 10.43
N ILE A 30 4.72 -0.07 10.23
CA ILE A 30 3.32 0.37 10.29
C ILE A 30 2.58 0.01 8.99
N PRO A 31 2.85 0.65 7.83
CA PRO A 31 2.11 0.28 6.63
C PRO A 31 2.57 -1.06 6.05
N ALA A 32 3.88 -1.33 5.91
CA ALA A 32 4.33 -2.52 5.19
C ALA A 32 3.99 -3.82 5.92
N LEU A 33 4.38 -3.98 7.19
CA LEU A 33 4.00 -5.16 7.97
C LEU A 33 2.57 -5.06 8.50
N GLY A 34 2.19 -3.91 9.08
CA GLY A 34 0.89 -3.74 9.71
C GLY A 34 -0.30 -3.86 8.76
N GLU A 35 -0.17 -3.55 7.47
CA GLU A 35 -1.23 -3.79 6.47
C GLU A 35 -1.10 -5.17 5.82
N GLU A 36 0.12 -5.62 5.47
CA GLU A 36 0.25 -6.92 4.81
C GLU A 36 -0.16 -8.10 5.72
N LEU A 37 0.07 -8.01 7.04
CA LEU A 37 -0.38 -9.02 8.00
C LEU A 37 -1.90 -9.27 7.95
N PRO A 38 -2.78 -8.27 8.17
CA PRO A 38 -4.23 -8.48 8.10
C PRO A 38 -4.68 -8.81 6.67
N PHE A 39 -4.24 -8.05 5.66
CA PHE A 39 -4.82 -8.20 4.32
C PHE A 39 -4.29 -9.46 3.60
N ARG A 40 -3.02 -9.82 3.75
CA ARG A 40 -2.37 -10.90 2.98
C ARG A 40 -1.94 -12.08 3.85
N GLY A 41 -1.74 -11.86 5.15
CA GLY A 41 -1.49 -12.92 6.12
C GLY A 41 -2.78 -13.59 6.61
N LEU A 42 -3.78 -12.79 7.00
CA LEU A 42 -5.02 -13.28 7.61
C LEU A 42 -6.16 -13.46 6.60
N LEU A 43 -6.44 -12.45 5.76
CA LEU A 43 -7.60 -12.47 4.86
C LEU A 43 -7.36 -13.24 3.55
N LEU A 44 -6.10 -13.39 3.12
CA LEU A 44 -5.77 -14.11 1.89
C LEU A 44 -5.30 -15.53 2.24
N PRO A 45 -6.14 -16.56 2.04
CA PRO A 45 -5.76 -17.94 2.30
C PRO A 45 -4.58 -18.38 1.44
N GLY A 46 -3.82 -19.34 1.96
CA GLY A 46 -2.78 -20.05 1.21
C GLY A 46 -3.32 -20.73 -0.05
N ARG A 47 -2.41 -21.07 -0.96
CA ARG A 47 -2.75 -21.68 -2.27
C ARG A 47 -3.61 -22.93 -2.12
N ASP A 48 -3.32 -23.73 -1.10
CA ASP A 48 -3.95 -25.03 -0.86
C ASP A 48 -5.13 -24.95 0.11
N GLU A 49 -5.40 -23.77 0.68
CA GLU A 49 -6.46 -23.54 1.67
C GLU A 49 -7.80 -23.13 1.02
N THR A 50 -7.80 -22.82 -0.28
CA THR A 50 -9.03 -22.44 -0.99
C THR A 50 -9.05 -22.94 -2.43
N ARG A 51 -10.25 -23.30 -2.90
CA ARG A 51 -10.53 -23.58 -4.32
C ARG A 51 -10.81 -22.31 -5.14
N ARG A 52 -10.89 -21.14 -4.50
CA ARG A 52 -11.25 -19.86 -5.14
C ARG A 52 -10.24 -18.75 -4.79
N PRO A 53 -8.94 -18.91 -5.12
CA PRO A 53 -7.90 -17.95 -4.73
C PRO A 53 -8.18 -16.53 -5.24
N TRP A 54 -8.69 -16.40 -6.46
CA TRP A 54 -8.97 -15.09 -7.07
C TRP A 54 -10.12 -14.31 -6.41
N LEU A 55 -11.09 -15.01 -5.80
CA LEU A 55 -12.12 -14.35 -5.00
C LEU A 55 -11.48 -13.67 -3.79
N TRP A 56 -10.60 -14.38 -3.09
CA TRP A 56 -9.94 -13.83 -1.91
C TRP A 56 -8.90 -12.76 -2.25
N VAL A 57 -8.26 -12.82 -3.43
CA VAL A 57 -7.46 -11.70 -3.96
C VAL A 57 -8.32 -10.45 -4.11
N ALA A 58 -9.51 -10.58 -4.69
CA ALA A 58 -10.43 -9.46 -4.86
C ALA A 58 -10.93 -8.91 -3.51
N VAL A 59 -11.31 -9.79 -2.57
CA VAL A 59 -11.77 -9.39 -1.23
C VAL A 59 -10.65 -8.70 -0.43
N SER A 60 -9.48 -9.34 -0.34
CA SER A 60 -8.30 -8.80 0.34
C SER A 60 -7.90 -7.42 -0.22
N THR A 61 -7.84 -7.31 -1.55
CA THR A 61 -7.46 -6.05 -2.20
C THR A 61 -8.54 -4.99 -2.07
N GLY A 62 -9.82 -5.35 -2.19
CA GLY A 62 -10.93 -4.41 -2.03
C GLY A 62 -10.97 -3.82 -0.62
N LEU A 63 -10.78 -4.64 0.41
CA LEU A 63 -10.71 -4.19 1.80
C LEU A 63 -9.46 -3.34 2.06
N TYR A 64 -8.31 -3.71 1.50
CA TYR A 64 -7.08 -2.91 1.56
C TYR A 64 -7.25 -1.52 0.93
N VAL A 65 -7.92 -1.43 -0.22
CA VAL A 65 -8.20 -0.13 -0.86
C VAL A 65 -9.20 0.67 -0.01
N ALA A 66 -10.25 0.03 0.49
CA ALA A 66 -11.27 0.68 1.33
C ALA A 66 -10.74 1.12 2.71
N TRP A 67 -9.65 0.50 3.19
CA TRP A 67 -8.96 0.89 4.41
C TRP A 67 -8.47 2.33 4.36
N HIS A 68 -7.99 2.80 3.21
CA HIS A 68 -7.40 4.13 3.09
C HIS A 68 -8.44 5.27 3.24
N PRO A 69 -9.61 5.23 2.56
CA PRO A 69 -10.69 6.17 2.86
C PRO A 69 -11.19 6.05 4.30
N PHE A 70 -11.25 4.84 4.84
CA PHE A 70 -11.66 4.64 6.23
C PHE A 70 -10.69 5.35 7.20
N GLU A 71 -9.38 5.17 7.05
CA GLU A 71 -8.36 5.89 7.83
C GLU A 71 -8.55 7.40 7.76
N ALA A 72 -8.67 7.94 6.54
CA ALA A 72 -8.82 9.38 6.32
C ALA A 72 -10.12 9.95 6.90
N LEU A 73 -11.19 9.16 6.97
CA LEU A 73 -12.49 9.59 7.47
C LEU A 73 -12.66 9.38 8.99
N THR A 74 -11.74 8.68 9.66
CA THR A 74 -11.91 8.30 11.07
C THR A 74 -10.81 8.80 12.00
N PHE A 75 -9.54 8.47 11.74
CA PHE A 75 -8.44 8.78 12.68
C PHE A 75 -7.21 9.41 12.03
N LEU A 76 -7.16 9.54 10.70
CA LEU A 76 -6.14 10.29 9.96
C LEU A 76 -6.76 11.38 9.05
N PRO A 77 -7.52 12.35 9.60
CA PRO A 77 -8.23 13.36 8.80
C PRO A 77 -7.34 14.24 7.92
N HIS A 78 -6.04 14.34 8.24
CA HIS A 78 -5.06 15.08 7.43
C HIS A 78 -4.60 14.33 6.18
N ALA A 79 -4.80 13.01 6.11
CA ALA A 79 -4.40 12.17 4.98
C ALA A 79 -5.41 12.24 3.82
N THR A 80 -5.83 13.44 3.40
CA THR A 80 -6.85 13.62 2.35
C THR A 80 -6.47 12.99 1.00
N THR A 81 -5.18 12.76 0.77
CA THR A 81 -4.65 12.04 -0.39
C THR A 81 -5.25 10.63 -0.51
N PHE A 82 -5.59 9.99 0.62
CA PHE A 82 -6.19 8.65 0.65
C PHE A 82 -7.62 8.61 0.08
N LEU A 83 -8.26 9.77 -0.11
CA LEU A 83 -9.57 9.89 -0.75
C LEU A 83 -9.48 10.12 -2.26
N ARG A 84 -8.29 10.38 -2.79
CA ARG A 84 -8.12 10.64 -4.23
C ARG A 84 -8.28 9.35 -5.02
N TRP A 85 -9.03 9.42 -6.11
CA TRP A 85 -9.28 8.26 -6.99
C TRP A 85 -7.98 7.66 -7.56
N ASP A 86 -6.99 8.50 -7.88
CA ASP A 86 -5.72 8.10 -8.48
C ASP A 86 -4.80 7.38 -7.49
N PHE A 87 -4.81 7.83 -6.23
CA PHE A 87 -4.19 7.14 -5.11
C PHE A 87 -4.84 5.77 -4.92
N LEU A 88 -6.17 5.71 -4.82
CA LEU A 88 -6.90 4.45 -4.64
C LEU A 88 -6.65 3.47 -5.79
N LEU A 89 -6.54 3.95 -7.03
CA LEU A 89 -6.18 3.13 -8.18
C LEU A 89 -4.74 2.60 -8.09
N CYS A 90 -3.79 3.43 -7.69
CA CYS A 90 -2.42 3.02 -7.43
C CYS A 90 -2.35 1.97 -6.31
N THR A 91 -3.03 2.21 -5.20
CA THR A 91 -3.18 1.28 -4.07
C THR A 91 -3.82 -0.04 -4.51
N ALA A 92 -4.84 -0.02 -5.37
CA ALA A 92 -5.43 -1.23 -5.93
C ALA A 92 -4.42 -2.04 -6.75
N ILE A 93 -3.64 -1.38 -7.62
CA ILE A 93 -2.60 -2.04 -8.42
C ILE A 93 -1.53 -2.67 -7.52
N LEU A 94 -1.06 -1.94 -6.52
CA LEU A 94 -0.07 -2.44 -5.56
C LEU A 94 -0.62 -3.62 -4.75
N GLY A 95 -1.86 -3.50 -4.25
CA GLY A 95 -2.54 -4.54 -3.49
C GLY A 95 -2.74 -5.83 -4.29
N LEU A 96 -3.11 -5.73 -5.58
CA LEU A 96 -3.18 -6.87 -6.49
C LEU A 96 -1.81 -7.53 -6.68
N ALA A 97 -0.75 -6.73 -6.85
CA ALA A 97 0.61 -7.25 -7.01
C ALA A 97 1.07 -8.00 -5.74
N CYS A 98 0.87 -7.42 -4.56
CA CYS A 98 1.16 -8.04 -3.26
C CYS A 98 0.39 -9.36 -3.07
N ALA A 99 -0.92 -9.36 -3.34
CA ALA A 99 -1.74 -10.57 -3.25
C ALA A 99 -1.26 -11.66 -4.24
N ALA A 100 -0.90 -11.28 -5.46
CA ALA A 100 -0.35 -12.21 -6.45
C ALA A 100 1.02 -12.78 -6.01
N MET A 101 1.89 -11.97 -5.40
CA MET A 101 3.16 -12.44 -4.84
C MET A 101 2.94 -13.44 -3.70
N ARG A 102 2.02 -13.13 -2.77
CA ARG A 102 1.65 -14.01 -1.66
C ARG A 102 1.10 -15.35 -2.15
N LEU A 103 0.25 -15.34 -3.19
CA LEU A 103 -0.25 -16.57 -3.80
C LEU A 103 0.84 -17.35 -4.52
N ARG A 104 1.76 -16.69 -5.25
CA ARG A 104 2.79 -17.41 -6.01
C ARG A 104 3.86 -18.01 -5.11
N THR A 105 4.27 -17.28 -4.08
CA THR A 105 5.41 -17.65 -3.23
C THR A 105 5.01 -18.38 -1.95
N GLY A 106 3.76 -18.26 -1.51
CA GLY A 106 3.33 -18.71 -0.19
C GLY A 106 3.85 -17.86 0.97
N SER A 107 4.83 -16.99 0.73
CA SER A 107 5.47 -16.13 1.73
C SER A 107 4.83 -14.75 1.75
N LEU A 108 4.78 -14.16 2.95
CA LEU A 108 4.34 -12.77 3.13
C LEU A 108 5.45 -11.76 2.78
N TRP A 109 6.71 -12.14 2.97
CA TRP A 109 7.87 -11.25 2.82
C TRP A 109 8.00 -10.58 1.45
N PRO A 110 7.77 -11.26 0.31
CA PRO A 110 7.85 -10.59 -0.98
C PRO A 110 6.82 -9.46 -1.12
N ALA A 111 5.61 -9.64 -0.57
CA ALA A 111 4.59 -8.61 -0.55
C ALA A 111 4.96 -7.44 0.39
N VAL A 112 5.48 -7.73 1.58
CA VAL A 112 6.00 -6.72 2.52
C VAL A 112 7.10 -5.88 1.87
N LEU A 113 8.07 -6.53 1.21
CA LEU A 113 9.17 -5.87 0.51
C LEU A 113 8.69 -4.99 -0.65
N LEU A 114 7.75 -5.48 -1.46
CA LEU A 114 7.17 -4.72 -2.55
C LEU A 114 6.40 -3.50 -2.04
N HIS A 115 5.49 -3.72 -1.09
CA HIS A 115 4.65 -2.67 -0.52
C HIS A 115 5.51 -1.61 0.19
N GLY A 116 6.34 -2.03 1.15
CA GLY A 116 7.19 -1.11 1.91
C GLY A 116 8.19 -0.38 1.03
N GLY A 117 8.80 -1.06 0.04
CA GLY A 117 9.70 -0.42 -0.92
C GLY A 117 9.00 0.66 -1.73
N PHE A 118 7.76 0.41 -2.15
CA PHE A 118 6.97 1.41 -2.87
C PHE A 118 6.64 2.62 -1.99
N VAL A 119 6.19 2.40 -0.75
CA VAL A 119 5.86 3.48 0.19
C VAL A 119 7.09 4.28 0.56
N VAL A 120 8.24 3.62 0.76
CA VAL A 120 9.54 4.29 0.97
C VAL A 120 9.86 5.21 -0.19
N ILE A 121 9.77 4.72 -1.44
CA ILE A 121 10.06 5.53 -2.63
C ILE A 121 9.11 6.72 -2.70
N TRP A 122 7.81 6.47 -2.47
CA TRP A 122 6.79 7.50 -2.56
C TRP A 122 6.95 8.61 -1.52
N GLN A 123 7.18 8.25 -0.24
CA GLN A 123 7.41 9.22 0.81
C GLN A 123 8.74 9.95 0.63
N THR A 124 9.79 9.27 0.16
CA THR A 124 11.13 9.88 0.13
C THR A 124 11.33 10.83 -1.05
N TRP A 125 10.85 10.46 -2.24
CA TRP A 125 11.18 11.19 -3.48
C TRP A 125 9.99 11.62 -4.32
N LEU A 126 8.80 11.07 -4.09
CA LEU A 126 7.63 11.35 -4.96
C LEU A 126 6.55 12.20 -4.28
N GLY A 127 6.92 12.94 -3.22
CA GLY A 127 6.05 13.92 -2.57
C GLY A 127 5.02 13.33 -1.60
N GLY A 128 5.15 12.06 -1.21
CA GLY A 128 4.20 11.40 -0.32
C GLY A 128 4.11 12.04 1.08
N VAL A 129 5.22 12.59 1.61
CA VAL A 129 5.20 13.28 2.91
C VAL A 129 4.33 14.53 2.87
N SER A 130 4.55 15.40 1.89
CA SER A 130 3.75 16.61 1.70
C SER A 130 2.28 16.30 1.40
N ALA A 131 1.99 15.10 0.91
CA ALA A 131 0.64 14.65 0.61
C ALA A 131 -0.13 14.15 1.84
N LEU A 132 0.54 13.90 2.97
CA LEU A 132 -0.05 13.37 4.20
C LEU A 132 -0.31 14.45 5.28
N GLY A 133 0.04 15.71 5.00
CA GLY A 133 -0.06 16.83 5.94
C GLY A 133 1.30 17.29 6.45
#